data_AF-A0A6P0ET75-F1
#
_entry.id   AF-A0A6P0ET75-F1
#
_cell.length_a   1.000
_cell.length_b   1.000
_cell.length_c   1.000
_cell.angle_alpha   90.00
_cell.angle_beta   90.00
_cell.angle_gamma   90.00
#
_symmetry.space_group_name_H-M   'P 1'
#
loop_
_entity.id
_entity.type
_entity.pdbx_description
1 polymer ?
#
loop_
_entity_poly.entity_id
_entity_poly.type
_entity_poly.pdbx_seq_one_letter_code
_entity_poly.pdbx_strand_id
1 'polypeptide(L)'
;MTTTTVEHLDVLIIGAGLSGIGAAYHLRRDHPQRSIALLEARGATGGTWDLFRYPGVRSDSDLYTFGYAFKPWRDEQSIAGADRILAYLRETAAENGIDALVRFHSEVVAASWSSEQARWTVEVLHTDTGERTTLTCGWLFCAGGYYRYDQGFTPDLPGRERFTGPVVHPQHWPEALDTAGKRVVVIGSGATAVTLVPALAETAAHVTMLQRTPTYVLPVPAEDALANRLRRLLGEERAHPLIRRKNIAKSQFIWRFCQRHPERARALIRWVNTKQLPEGYPVDEHFNPPYGPWDQRLCAVPNGDLFRTIRAGTAEVVTDRIATFTETGVLLESGRELPADVIVTATGLNVQAFGGIRLTVDGAEVRLPETVAFKGMMLSGVPNFAYAIGYTNSSWTLKIGLLCEHFTRLLTHMDAHGHDSVRPVPRDADMPTRPFLDFGAGYLRRSMDSLPRQGD
;
A
#
# COMPACT_ATOMS: atom_id res chain seq x y z
N MET A 1 -33.14 33.29 6.01
CA MET A 1 -32.21 32.18 6.27
C MET A 1 -32.45 31.14 5.20
N THR A 2 -31.61 31.10 4.16
CA THR A 2 -31.61 30.02 3.17
C THR A 2 -31.16 28.76 3.89
N THR A 3 -32.08 27.84 4.15
CA THR A 3 -31.78 26.49 4.62
C THR A 3 -30.98 25.80 3.53
N THR A 4 -29.66 25.75 3.67
CA THR A 4 -28.81 24.95 2.80
C THR A 4 -29.20 23.48 3.00
N THR A 5 -29.88 22.90 2.02
CA THR A 5 -30.25 21.48 2.06
C THR A 5 -28.97 20.65 2.10
N VAL A 6 -28.79 19.84 3.16
CA VAL A 6 -27.66 18.91 3.25
C VAL A 6 -27.83 17.83 2.19
N GLU A 7 -26.85 17.69 1.31
CA GLU A 7 -26.86 16.66 0.27
C GLU A 7 -26.88 15.25 0.87
N HIS A 8 -27.63 14.34 0.24
CA HIS A 8 -27.69 12.94 0.60
C HIS A 8 -27.23 12.05 -0.55
N LEU A 9 -26.41 11.03 -0.25
CA LEU A 9 -25.92 10.04 -1.21
C LEU A 9 -26.21 8.62 -0.73
N ASP A 10 -26.63 7.72 -1.62
CA ASP A 10 -26.73 6.29 -1.29
C ASP A 10 -25.41 5.70 -0.79
N VAL A 11 -24.29 5.98 -1.47
CA VAL A 11 -22.95 5.50 -1.09
C VAL A 11 -21.91 6.62 -1.21
N LEU A 12 -21.25 6.95 -0.10
CA LEU A 12 -20.09 7.84 -0.08
C LEU A 12 -18.81 7.02 0.04
N ILE A 13 -17.92 7.16 -0.94
CA ILE A 13 -16.62 6.48 -0.97
C ILE A 13 -15.53 7.47 -0.53
N ILE A 14 -14.62 7.03 0.32
CA ILE A 14 -13.53 7.87 0.82
C ILE A 14 -12.21 7.40 0.21
N GLY A 15 -11.56 8.27 -0.57
CA GLY A 15 -10.29 8.03 -1.27
C GLY A 15 -10.50 7.69 -2.74
N ALA A 16 -9.81 8.41 -3.64
CA ALA A 16 -9.80 8.19 -5.08
C ALA A 16 -8.52 7.46 -5.54
N GLY A 17 -8.06 6.52 -4.72
CA GLY A 17 -7.00 5.57 -5.06
C GLY A 17 -7.53 4.31 -5.76
N LEU A 18 -6.63 3.34 -5.94
CA LEU A 18 -6.92 2.03 -6.55
C LEU A 18 -8.15 1.32 -5.94
N SER A 19 -8.34 1.39 -4.62
CA SER A 19 -9.49 0.77 -3.97
C SER A 19 -10.81 1.51 -4.26
N GLY A 20 -10.80 2.84 -4.23
CA GLY A 20 -12.00 3.65 -4.42
C GLY A 20 -12.49 3.63 -5.86
N ILE A 21 -11.58 3.72 -6.83
CA ILE A 21 -11.89 3.57 -8.26
C ILE A 21 -12.49 2.18 -8.53
N GLY A 22 -11.91 1.13 -7.94
CA GLY A 22 -12.45 -0.23 -8.04
C GLY A 22 -13.87 -0.36 -7.48
N ALA A 23 -14.11 0.18 -6.27
CA ALA A 23 -15.43 0.16 -5.65
C ALA A 23 -16.48 0.93 -6.47
N ALA A 24 -16.13 2.12 -6.97
CA ALA A 24 -16.99 2.93 -7.81
C ALA A 24 -17.38 2.21 -9.11
N TYR A 25 -16.43 1.52 -9.76
CA TYR A 25 -16.72 0.70 -10.94
C TYR A 25 -17.77 -0.38 -10.64
N HIS A 26 -17.57 -1.16 -9.57
CA HIS A 26 -18.51 -2.22 -9.20
C HIS A 26 -19.90 -1.66 -8.86
N LEU A 27 -19.98 -0.53 -8.16
CA LEU A 27 -21.24 0.14 -7.86
C LEU A 27 -21.93 0.67 -9.12
N ARG A 28 -21.21 1.32 -10.04
CA ARG A 28 -21.78 1.79 -11.32
C ARG A 28 -22.31 0.66 -12.18
N ARG A 29 -21.61 -0.48 -12.19
CA ARG A 29 -22.00 -1.66 -12.96
C ARG A 29 -23.22 -2.36 -12.36
N ASP A 30 -23.21 -2.59 -11.05
CA ASP A 30 -24.20 -3.46 -10.38
C ASP A 30 -25.39 -2.66 -9.80
N HIS A 31 -25.21 -1.38 -9.50
CA HIS A 31 -26.19 -0.48 -8.87
C HIS A 31 -26.21 0.91 -9.54
N PRO A 32 -26.44 1.01 -10.86
CA PRO A 32 -26.32 2.27 -11.62
C PRO A 32 -27.28 3.39 -11.16
N GLN A 33 -28.36 3.02 -10.48
CA GLN A 33 -29.38 3.94 -9.96
C GLN A 33 -28.94 4.67 -8.68
N ARG A 34 -27.92 4.18 -7.98
CA ARG A 34 -27.48 4.75 -6.70
C ARG A 34 -26.67 6.02 -6.93
N SER A 35 -26.97 7.07 -6.18
CA SER A 35 -26.15 8.29 -6.15
C SER A 35 -24.85 8.00 -5.40
N ILE A 36 -23.72 8.27 -6.03
CA ILE A 36 -22.39 7.98 -5.48
C ILE A 36 -21.45 9.18 -5.65
N ALA A 37 -20.54 9.36 -4.70
CA ALA A 37 -19.41 10.29 -4.82
C ALA A 37 -18.16 9.69 -4.17
N LEU A 38 -16.98 10.09 -4.66
CA LEU A 38 -15.70 9.79 -4.03
C LEU A 38 -15.13 11.08 -3.45
N LEU A 39 -14.75 11.10 -2.18
CA LEU A 39 -14.06 12.23 -1.56
C LEU A 39 -12.56 11.94 -1.48
N GLU A 40 -11.74 12.81 -2.08
CA GLU A 40 -10.29 12.70 -2.06
C GLU A 40 -9.70 13.95 -1.40
N ALA A 41 -8.93 13.77 -0.34
CA ALA A 41 -8.34 14.88 0.42
C ALA A 41 -7.31 15.68 -0.40
N ARG A 42 -6.69 15.05 -1.41
CA ARG A 42 -5.69 15.66 -2.29
C ARG A 42 -6.33 16.24 -3.56
N GLY A 43 -5.57 17.05 -4.28
CA GLY A 43 -5.94 17.57 -5.60
C GLY A 43 -5.72 16.59 -6.76
N ALA A 44 -5.55 15.29 -6.48
CA ALA A 44 -5.21 14.28 -7.49
C ALA A 44 -5.66 12.87 -7.10
N THR A 45 -6.08 12.08 -8.09
CA THR A 45 -6.38 10.65 -7.94
C THR A 45 -5.11 9.80 -7.98
N GLY A 46 -5.22 8.55 -7.54
CA GLY A 46 -4.16 7.53 -7.69
C GLY A 46 -3.61 7.00 -6.36
N GLY A 47 -3.90 7.68 -5.25
CA GLY A 47 -3.47 7.27 -3.91
C GLY A 47 -1.96 7.11 -3.83
N THR A 48 -1.49 5.93 -3.43
CA THR A 48 -0.07 5.55 -3.34
C THR A 48 0.76 5.96 -4.56
N TRP A 49 0.21 5.76 -5.77
CA TRP A 49 0.94 5.94 -7.02
C TRP A 49 1.12 7.42 -7.41
N ASP A 50 0.32 8.31 -6.83
CA ASP A 50 0.48 9.75 -6.99
C ASP A 50 1.23 10.39 -5.79
N LEU A 51 1.10 9.78 -4.61
CA LEU A 51 1.74 10.23 -3.36
C LEU A 51 3.27 10.08 -3.41
N PHE A 52 3.76 8.88 -3.74
CA PHE A 52 5.18 8.60 -3.73
C PHE A 52 5.82 9.01 -5.05
N ARG A 53 6.74 9.97 -4.98
CA ARG A 53 7.40 10.58 -6.15
C ARG A 53 8.92 10.37 -6.19
N TYR A 54 9.43 9.48 -5.35
CA TYR A 54 10.86 9.17 -5.34
C TYR A 54 11.30 8.38 -6.60
N PRO A 55 12.59 8.39 -6.98
CA PRO A 55 13.07 7.67 -8.15
C PRO A 55 12.81 6.16 -8.06
N GLY A 56 12.32 5.60 -9.16
CA GLY A 56 12.14 4.15 -9.32
C GLY A 56 10.85 3.56 -8.75
N VAL A 57 9.92 4.37 -8.17
CA VAL A 57 8.65 3.87 -7.60
C VAL A 57 7.97 2.92 -8.57
N ARG A 58 7.66 1.72 -8.09
CA ARG A 58 7.13 0.60 -8.90
C ARG A 58 6.33 -0.38 -8.05
N SER A 59 5.62 -1.28 -8.71
CA SER A 59 4.94 -2.40 -8.05
C SER A 59 5.87 -3.59 -7.82
N ASP A 60 5.82 -4.18 -6.62
CA ASP A 60 6.45 -5.49 -6.34
C ASP A 60 5.57 -6.67 -6.78
N SER A 61 4.36 -6.39 -7.26
CA SER A 61 3.40 -7.38 -7.76
C SER A 61 3.25 -7.26 -9.27
N ASP A 62 3.05 -8.40 -9.94
CA ASP A 62 2.80 -8.39 -11.37
C ASP A 62 1.47 -7.71 -11.69
N LEU A 63 1.44 -6.91 -12.74
CA LEU A 63 0.25 -6.15 -13.14
C LEU A 63 -0.85 -7.01 -13.74
N TYR A 64 -0.59 -8.29 -14.09
CA TYR A 64 -1.67 -9.21 -14.47
C TYR A 64 -2.54 -9.60 -13.28
N THR A 65 -1.98 -9.60 -12.06
CA THR A 65 -2.70 -9.85 -10.82
C THR A 65 -3.04 -8.57 -10.05
N PHE A 66 -2.21 -7.52 -10.16
CA PHE A 66 -2.45 -6.20 -9.57
C PHE A 66 -3.41 -5.33 -10.37
N GLY A 67 -3.50 -5.48 -11.68
CA GLY A 67 -4.57 -4.88 -12.48
C GLY A 67 -5.96 -5.38 -12.08
N TYR A 68 -6.98 -4.62 -12.46
CA TYR A 68 -8.37 -4.96 -12.20
C TYR A 68 -8.78 -6.14 -13.08
N ALA A 69 -9.60 -7.04 -12.54
CA ALA A 69 -10.10 -8.18 -13.33
C ALA A 69 -10.96 -7.74 -14.52
N PHE A 70 -11.60 -6.57 -14.43
CA PHE A 70 -12.45 -5.99 -15.48
C PHE A 70 -11.67 -5.10 -16.47
N LYS A 71 -10.44 -4.71 -16.17
CA LYS A 71 -9.58 -3.94 -17.08
C LYS A 71 -8.20 -4.63 -17.17
N PRO A 72 -7.99 -5.49 -18.18
CA PRO A 72 -6.71 -6.16 -18.38
C PRO A 72 -5.54 -5.18 -18.49
N TRP A 73 -4.43 -5.54 -17.85
CA TRP A 73 -3.15 -4.87 -18.07
C TRP A 73 -2.54 -5.32 -19.40
N ARG A 74 -2.31 -4.36 -20.30
CA ARG A 74 -1.88 -4.61 -21.69
C ARG A 74 -0.39 -4.40 -21.95
N ASP A 75 0.30 -3.70 -21.06
CA ASP A 75 1.73 -3.43 -21.21
C ASP A 75 2.55 -4.72 -21.05
N GLU A 76 3.68 -4.80 -21.76
CA GLU A 76 4.60 -5.93 -21.69
C GLU A 76 5.34 -6.00 -20.35
N GLN A 77 5.57 -4.84 -19.72
CA GLN A 77 6.16 -4.75 -18.40
C GLN A 77 5.14 -5.17 -17.35
N SER A 78 5.39 -6.32 -16.74
CA SER A 78 4.57 -6.87 -15.68
C SER A 78 4.91 -6.28 -14.32
N ILE A 79 6.16 -5.83 -14.12
CA ILE A 79 6.56 -5.00 -12.99
C ILE A 79 6.69 -3.57 -13.51
N ALA A 80 5.65 -2.76 -13.28
CA ALA A 80 5.52 -1.43 -13.86
C ALA A 80 5.87 -0.32 -12.87
N GLY A 81 6.38 0.80 -13.40
CA GLY A 81 6.60 2.04 -12.68
C GLY A 81 5.29 2.75 -12.32
N ALA A 82 5.39 3.69 -11.38
CA ALA A 82 4.25 4.46 -10.88
C ALA A 82 3.53 5.24 -11.98
N ASP A 83 4.27 5.79 -12.94
CA ASP A 83 3.75 6.53 -14.10
C ASP A 83 2.75 5.70 -14.92
N ARG A 84 3.12 4.46 -15.27
CA ARG A 84 2.27 3.55 -16.04
C ARG A 84 1.07 3.09 -15.23
N ILE A 85 1.26 2.81 -13.93
CA ILE A 85 0.17 2.41 -13.05
C ILE A 85 -0.82 3.56 -12.85
N LEU A 86 -0.33 4.78 -12.70
CA LEU A 86 -1.15 5.99 -12.57
C LEU A 86 -1.93 6.28 -13.86
N ALA A 87 -1.28 6.14 -15.02
CA ALA A 87 -1.94 6.24 -16.32
C ALA A 87 -3.07 5.21 -16.45
N TYR A 88 -2.80 3.94 -16.15
CA TYR A 88 -3.79 2.88 -16.15
C TYR A 88 -4.98 3.17 -15.21
N LEU A 89 -4.72 3.69 -14.01
CA LEU A 89 -5.78 4.05 -13.05
C LEU A 89 -6.65 5.19 -13.57
N ARG A 90 -6.04 6.24 -14.13
CA ARG A 90 -6.76 7.39 -14.68
C ARG A 90 -7.55 7.01 -15.94
N GLU A 91 -6.97 6.18 -16.81
CA GLU A 91 -7.66 5.59 -17.96
C GLU A 91 -8.87 4.77 -17.50
N THR A 92 -8.70 3.92 -16.47
CA THR A 92 -9.81 3.16 -15.88
C THR A 92 -10.93 4.08 -15.39
N ALA A 93 -10.57 5.14 -14.66
CA ALA A 93 -11.55 6.06 -14.12
C ALA A 93 -12.34 6.77 -15.24
N ALA A 94 -11.62 7.30 -16.24
CA ALA A 94 -12.22 8.03 -17.36
C ALA A 94 -13.14 7.14 -18.22
N GLU A 95 -12.72 5.93 -18.59
CA GLU A 95 -13.53 4.99 -19.40
C GLU A 95 -14.86 4.63 -18.72
N ASN A 96 -14.93 4.73 -17.40
CA ASN A 96 -16.09 4.34 -16.61
C ASN A 96 -16.83 5.55 -16.00
N GLY A 97 -16.45 6.78 -16.36
CA GLY A 97 -17.03 8.03 -15.86
C GLY A 97 -16.89 8.22 -14.36
N ILE A 98 -15.86 7.62 -13.74
CA ILE A 98 -15.60 7.67 -12.30
C ILE A 98 -14.90 8.98 -11.92
N ASP A 99 -14.11 9.54 -12.83
CA ASP A 99 -13.45 10.83 -12.69
C ASP A 99 -14.45 11.96 -12.37
N ALA A 100 -15.61 11.97 -13.02
CA ALA A 100 -16.68 12.94 -12.76
C ALA A 100 -17.33 12.81 -11.37
N LEU A 101 -17.11 11.69 -10.66
CA LEU A 101 -17.65 11.43 -9.33
C LEU A 101 -16.70 11.86 -8.21
N VAL A 102 -15.44 12.18 -8.54
CA VAL A 102 -14.42 12.53 -7.56
C VAL A 102 -14.56 14.00 -7.17
N ARG A 103 -14.63 14.25 -5.87
CA ARG A 103 -14.54 15.58 -5.26
C ARG A 103 -13.18 15.69 -4.60
N PHE A 104 -12.32 16.50 -5.20
CA PHE A 104 -10.97 16.76 -4.71
C PHE A 104 -10.99 17.69 -3.51
N HIS A 105 -9.84 17.78 -2.85
CA HIS A 105 -9.65 18.61 -1.67
C HIS A 105 -10.66 18.33 -0.55
N SER A 106 -11.31 17.17 -0.53
CA SER A 106 -12.40 16.83 0.38
C SER A 106 -11.92 15.78 1.39
N GLU A 107 -11.41 16.22 2.53
CA GLU A 107 -10.97 15.34 3.61
C GLU A 107 -12.13 15.02 4.56
N VAL A 108 -12.46 13.73 4.72
CA VAL A 108 -13.44 13.30 5.73
C VAL A 108 -12.76 13.24 7.10
N VAL A 109 -13.21 14.06 8.04
CA VAL A 109 -12.61 14.14 9.39
C VAL A 109 -13.43 13.41 10.45
N ALA A 110 -14.75 13.30 10.25
CA ALA A 110 -15.64 12.56 11.14
C ALA A 110 -16.85 12.00 10.39
N ALA A 111 -17.36 10.87 10.87
CA ALA A 111 -18.63 10.33 10.41
C ALA A 111 -19.44 9.76 11.59
N SER A 112 -20.72 10.09 11.64
CA SER A 112 -21.62 9.76 12.74
C SER A 112 -22.87 9.06 12.22
N TRP A 113 -23.07 7.80 12.63
CA TRP A 113 -24.24 7.02 12.28
C TRP A 113 -25.41 7.34 13.21
N SER A 114 -26.60 7.47 12.65
CA SER A 114 -27.87 7.53 13.36
C SER A 114 -28.70 6.31 13.03
N SER A 115 -28.99 5.49 14.02
CA SER A 115 -29.92 4.35 13.89
C SER A 115 -31.37 4.80 13.73
N GLU A 116 -31.75 5.96 14.28
CA GLU A 116 -33.08 6.55 14.08
C GLU A 116 -33.32 6.91 12.61
N GLN A 117 -32.31 7.45 11.93
CA GLN A 117 -32.41 7.90 10.54
C GLN A 117 -31.84 6.89 9.52
N ALA A 118 -31.28 5.78 9.99
CA ALA A 118 -30.56 4.77 9.22
C ALA A 118 -29.54 5.36 8.22
N ARG A 119 -28.76 6.36 8.65
CA ARG A 119 -27.77 7.03 7.79
C ARG A 119 -26.58 7.60 8.55
N TRP A 120 -25.49 7.81 7.82
CA TRP A 120 -24.31 8.56 8.23
C TRP A 120 -24.49 10.06 7.99
N THR A 121 -23.99 10.86 8.93
CA THR A 121 -23.66 12.28 8.74
C THR A 121 -22.14 12.41 8.70
N VAL A 122 -21.61 13.07 7.68
CA VAL A 122 -20.18 13.09 7.35
C VAL A 122 -19.69 14.52 7.33
N GLU A 123 -18.67 14.81 8.15
CA GLU A 123 -17.99 16.10 8.18
C GLU A 123 -16.80 16.10 7.22
N VAL A 124 -16.80 17.06 6.30
CA VAL A 124 -15.77 17.21 5.26
C VAL A 124 -15.03 18.53 5.48
N LEU A 125 -13.70 18.46 5.60
CA LEU A 125 -12.79 19.58 5.56
C LEU A 125 -12.29 19.78 4.12
N HIS A 126 -12.52 20.97 3.57
CA HIS A 126 -11.99 21.35 2.27
C HIS A 126 -10.54 21.82 2.42
N THR A 127 -9.57 21.02 1.96
CA THR A 127 -8.14 21.20 2.26
C THR A 127 -7.51 22.40 1.56
N ASP A 128 -8.15 22.92 0.53
CA ASP A 128 -7.75 24.11 -0.24
C ASP A 128 -8.27 25.42 0.38
N THR A 129 -9.41 25.40 1.06
CA THR A 129 -10.07 26.59 1.63
C THR A 129 -10.11 26.62 3.15
N GLY A 130 -10.00 25.46 3.81
CA GLY A 130 -10.22 25.28 5.24
C GLY A 130 -11.71 25.24 5.65
N GLU A 131 -12.64 25.34 4.71
CA GLU A 131 -14.08 25.29 4.98
C GLU A 131 -14.51 23.90 5.47
N ARG A 132 -15.51 23.86 6.35
CA ARG A 132 -16.17 22.61 6.76
C ARG A 132 -17.58 22.54 6.20
N THR A 133 -17.89 21.42 5.57
CA THR A 133 -19.23 21.11 5.06
C THR A 133 -19.72 19.77 5.59
N THR A 134 -21.02 19.54 5.45
CA THR A 134 -21.68 18.32 5.89
C THR A 134 -22.36 17.64 4.71
N LEU A 135 -22.22 16.33 4.63
CA LEU A 135 -22.95 15.44 3.73
C LEU A 135 -23.67 14.37 4.55
N THR A 136 -24.66 13.72 3.98
CA THR A 136 -25.22 12.49 4.54
C THR A 136 -25.15 11.34 3.56
N CYS A 137 -25.05 10.10 4.05
CA CYS A 137 -25.14 8.94 3.19
C CYS A 137 -25.73 7.70 3.84
N GLY A 138 -26.32 6.81 3.05
CA GLY A 138 -26.80 5.51 3.54
C GLY A 138 -25.65 4.55 3.87
N TRP A 139 -24.60 4.58 3.04
CA TRP A 139 -23.39 3.78 3.20
C TRP A 139 -22.12 4.61 3.15
N LEU A 140 -21.17 4.27 4.02
CA LEU A 140 -19.82 4.80 4.00
C LEU A 140 -18.83 3.71 3.62
N PHE A 141 -18.13 3.88 2.50
CA PHE A 141 -17.12 2.94 1.99
C PHE A 141 -15.73 3.58 2.08
N CYS A 142 -14.92 3.15 3.05
CA CYS A 142 -13.59 3.69 3.27
C CYS A 142 -12.53 2.99 2.40
N ALA A 143 -12.01 3.70 1.42
CA ALA A 143 -10.89 3.31 0.56
C ALA A 143 -9.62 4.14 0.81
N GLY A 144 -9.50 4.77 1.99
CA GLY A 144 -8.40 5.67 2.36
C GLY A 144 -7.02 5.02 2.57
N GLY A 145 -6.92 3.69 2.45
CA GLY A 145 -5.68 2.94 2.70
C GLY A 145 -5.43 2.67 4.18
N TYR A 146 -4.17 2.41 4.53
CA TYR A 146 -3.77 1.97 5.88
C TYR A 146 -2.63 2.79 6.48
N TYR A 147 -2.28 3.94 5.89
CA TYR A 147 -1.17 4.76 6.33
C TYR A 147 -1.44 6.24 6.16
N ARG A 148 -0.79 7.05 7.00
CA ARG A 148 -0.86 8.52 6.97
C ARG A 148 -0.24 9.08 5.70
N TYR A 149 -0.93 10.01 5.04
CA TYR A 149 -0.42 10.66 3.82
C TYR A 149 0.44 11.89 4.15
N ASP A 150 0.18 12.54 5.28
CA ASP A 150 0.87 13.75 5.73
C ASP A 150 2.23 13.48 6.39
N GLN A 151 2.46 12.26 6.92
CA GLN A 151 3.67 11.96 7.67
C GLN A 151 4.11 10.48 7.58
N GLY A 152 5.33 10.27 7.11
CA GLY A 152 6.01 8.97 7.16
C GLY A 152 6.66 8.67 8.52
N PHE A 153 7.06 7.42 8.75
CA PHE A 153 7.71 7.06 10.01
C PHE A 153 9.19 7.41 9.95
N THR A 154 9.63 8.31 10.84
CA THR A 154 11.06 8.59 11.06
C THR A 154 11.39 8.20 12.50
N PRO A 155 12.32 7.25 12.74
CA PRO A 155 12.76 6.94 14.09
C PRO A 155 13.56 8.11 14.67
N ASP A 156 13.87 8.04 15.96
CA ASP A 156 14.90 8.92 16.52
C ASP A 156 16.25 8.62 15.85
N LEU A 157 16.94 9.68 15.46
CA LEU A 157 18.20 9.66 14.71
C LEU A 157 19.17 10.61 15.41
N PRO A 158 19.98 10.11 16.37
CA PRO A 158 20.82 10.94 17.21
C PRO A 158 21.79 11.80 16.39
N GLY A 159 21.89 13.09 16.69
CA GLY A 159 22.79 14.02 16.00
C GLY A 159 22.31 14.47 14.62
N ARG A 160 21.09 14.12 14.19
CA ARG A 160 20.54 14.45 12.86
C ARG A 160 20.68 15.93 12.52
N GLU A 161 20.53 16.81 13.51
CA GLU A 161 20.66 18.27 13.40
C GLU A 161 22.07 18.74 13.04
N ARG A 162 23.10 17.90 13.23
CA ARG A 162 24.49 18.21 12.86
C ARG A 162 24.76 18.01 11.38
N PHE A 163 24.02 17.12 10.72
CA PHE A 163 24.25 16.80 9.32
C PHE A 163 23.89 18.01 8.44
N THR A 164 24.84 18.42 7.61
CA THR A 164 24.74 19.66 6.83
C THR A 164 24.05 19.46 5.48
N GLY A 165 23.94 18.22 5.01
CA GLY A 165 23.24 17.87 3.77
C GLY A 165 21.72 17.65 3.97
N PRO A 166 20.98 17.49 2.87
CA PRO A 166 19.54 17.17 2.94
C PRO A 166 19.28 15.79 3.54
N VAL A 167 18.31 15.72 4.47
CA VAL A 167 17.73 14.48 5.00
C VAL A 167 16.29 14.35 4.52
N VAL A 168 16.03 13.40 3.63
CA VAL A 168 14.78 13.29 2.89
C VAL A 168 14.03 12.01 3.24
N HIS A 169 12.74 12.13 3.57
CA HIS A 169 11.86 10.97 3.70
C HIS A 169 11.18 10.68 2.34
N PRO A 170 11.20 9.44 1.81
CA PRO A 170 10.69 9.13 0.47
C PRO A 170 9.21 9.50 0.22
N GLN A 171 8.40 9.55 1.27
CA GLN A 171 6.99 9.96 1.18
C GLN A 171 6.80 11.41 0.71
N HIS A 172 7.76 12.30 1.00
CA HIS A 172 7.72 13.72 0.63
C HIS A 172 8.97 14.06 -0.18
N TRP A 173 9.22 13.27 -1.23
CA TRP A 173 10.38 13.44 -2.09
C TRP A 173 10.38 14.82 -2.77
N PRO A 174 11.40 15.67 -2.56
CA PRO A 174 11.48 16.97 -3.20
C PRO A 174 11.80 16.82 -4.69
N GLU A 175 11.02 17.48 -5.54
CA GLU A 175 11.20 17.43 -7.01
C GLU A 175 12.57 17.97 -7.46
N ALA A 176 13.08 18.99 -6.77
CA ALA A 176 14.36 19.62 -7.08
C ALA A 176 15.58 18.94 -6.41
N LEU A 177 15.40 17.78 -5.75
CA LEU A 177 16.52 17.10 -5.10
C LEU A 177 17.45 16.49 -6.16
N ASP A 178 18.62 17.08 -6.32
CA ASP A 178 19.68 16.54 -7.16
C ASP A 178 20.61 15.61 -6.36
N THR A 179 20.77 14.38 -6.85
CA THR A 179 21.66 13.35 -6.29
C THR A 179 22.83 13.01 -7.22
N ALA A 180 22.93 13.64 -8.40
CA ALA A 180 23.96 13.32 -9.37
C ALA A 180 25.36 13.62 -8.82
N GLY A 181 26.29 12.67 -8.98
CA GLY A 181 27.66 12.78 -8.48
C GLY A 181 27.81 12.86 -6.96
N LYS A 182 26.73 12.66 -6.19
CA LYS A 182 26.73 12.72 -4.72
C LYS A 182 26.85 11.34 -4.09
N ARG A 183 27.33 11.27 -2.85
CA ARG A 183 27.25 10.09 -1.99
C ARG A 183 25.91 10.09 -1.27
N VAL A 184 25.14 9.03 -1.45
CA VAL A 184 23.79 8.93 -0.88
C VAL A 184 23.73 7.76 0.09
N VAL A 185 23.31 8.02 1.34
CA VAL A 185 23.01 6.96 2.31
C VAL A 185 21.50 6.75 2.37
N VAL A 186 21.03 5.55 2.02
CA VAL A 186 19.62 5.16 2.13
C VAL A 186 19.44 4.31 3.38
N ILE A 187 18.75 4.83 4.38
CA ILE A 187 18.48 4.17 5.65
C ILE A 187 17.20 3.36 5.54
N GLY A 188 17.33 2.03 5.51
CA GLY A 188 16.23 1.09 5.45
C GLY A 188 16.55 -0.14 4.58
N SER A 189 15.77 -1.21 4.76
CA SER A 189 15.87 -2.45 3.98
C SER A 189 14.55 -2.90 3.38
N GLY A 190 13.51 -2.07 3.45
CA GLY A 190 12.19 -2.40 2.88
C GLY A 190 12.12 -2.17 1.37
N ALA A 191 10.93 -2.43 0.79
CA ALA A 191 10.62 -2.24 -0.63
C ALA A 191 11.05 -0.86 -1.16
N THR A 192 10.84 0.19 -0.38
CA THR A 192 11.26 1.57 -0.72
C THR A 192 12.78 1.69 -0.90
N ALA A 193 13.57 1.12 0.00
CA ALA A 193 15.03 1.20 -0.06
C ALA A 193 15.59 0.41 -1.25
N VAL A 194 15.14 -0.84 -1.45
CA VAL A 194 15.58 -1.69 -2.58
C VAL A 194 15.17 -1.14 -3.95
N THR A 195 14.17 -0.25 -3.98
CA THR A 195 13.72 0.46 -5.18
C THR A 195 14.57 1.71 -5.43
N LEU A 196 14.82 2.49 -4.37
CA LEU A 196 15.62 3.72 -4.43
C LEU A 196 17.08 3.46 -4.81
N VAL A 197 17.72 2.48 -4.19
CA VAL A 197 19.16 2.24 -4.34
C VAL A 197 19.58 2.09 -5.80
N PRO A 198 18.99 1.18 -6.61
CA PRO A 198 19.39 1.05 -8.01
C PRO A 198 19.07 2.32 -8.82
N ALA A 199 17.93 2.98 -8.58
CA ALA A 199 17.54 4.19 -9.31
C ALA A 199 18.46 5.39 -9.02
N LEU A 200 18.87 5.57 -7.76
CA LEU A 200 19.79 6.63 -7.36
C LEU A 200 21.20 6.37 -7.88
N ALA A 201 21.64 5.11 -7.90
CA ALA A 201 22.97 4.72 -8.35
C ALA A 201 23.20 4.87 -9.86
N GLU A 202 22.15 5.19 -10.66
CA GLU A 202 22.30 5.55 -12.06
C GLU A 202 23.06 6.88 -12.25
N THR A 203 22.96 7.79 -11.28
CA THR A 203 23.55 9.15 -11.40
C THR A 203 24.40 9.56 -10.19
N ALA A 204 24.15 8.99 -9.01
CA ALA A 204 24.95 9.25 -7.81
C ALA A 204 26.39 8.75 -7.97
N ALA A 205 27.34 9.36 -7.25
CA ALA A 205 28.71 8.89 -7.21
C ALA A 205 28.82 7.53 -6.49
N HIS A 206 28.06 7.36 -5.41
CA HIS A 206 27.97 6.08 -4.69
C HIS A 206 26.70 6.05 -3.82
N VAL A 207 26.04 4.90 -3.73
CA VAL A 207 24.86 4.71 -2.86
C VAL A 207 25.11 3.62 -1.83
N THR A 208 25.02 3.96 -0.54
CA THR A 208 25.11 2.98 0.54
C THR A 208 23.72 2.71 1.12
N MET A 209 23.24 1.47 1.01
CA MET A 209 22.02 1.02 1.69
C MET A 209 22.38 0.60 3.13
N LEU A 210 22.06 1.46 4.10
CA LEU A 210 22.24 1.17 5.52
C LEU A 210 21.00 0.47 6.08
N GLN A 211 21.18 -0.75 6.59
CA GLN A 211 20.10 -1.52 7.19
C GLN A 211 20.45 -2.02 8.58
N ARG A 212 19.47 -1.98 9.48
CA ARG A 212 19.60 -2.57 10.82
C ARG A 212 19.32 -4.08 10.83
N THR A 213 18.38 -4.50 10.00
CA THR A 213 17.96 -5.89 9.88
C THR A 213 17.84 -6.20 8.40
N PRO A 214 18.51 -7.26 7.90
CA PRO A 214 18.38 -7.67 6.51
C PRO A 214 16.94 -7.96 6.12
N THR A 215 16.68 -7.96 4.81
CA THR A 215 15.43 -8.46 4.24
C THR A 215 15.74 -9.53 3.19
N TYR A 216 14.75 -10.37 2.89
CA TYR A 216 14.87 -11.26 1.74
C TYR A 216 14.63 -10.48 0.44
N VAL A 217 15.61 -10.55 -0.46
CA VAL A 217 15.57 -9.94 -1.79
C VAL A 217 15.59 -11.05 -2.84
N LEU A 218 14.76 -10.93 -3.87
CA LEU A 218 14.71 -11.87 -4.99
C LEU A 218 14.67 -11.15 -6.35
N PRO A 219 15.51 -11.57 -7.30
CA PRO A 219 15.40 -11.08 -8.67
C PRO A 219 14.14 -11.64 -9.33
N VAL A 220 13.35 -10.74 -9.93
CA VAL A 220 12.16 -11.10 -10.71
C VAL A 220 12.29 -10.55 -12.12
N PRO A 221 11.93 -11.29 -13.18
CA PRO A 221 11.86 -10.72 -14.51
C PRO A 221 10.87 -9.54 -14.55
N ALA A 222 11.25 -8.43 -15.19
CA ALA A 222 10.33 -7.30 -15.39
C ALA A 222 9.18 -7.68 -16.34
N GLU A 223 9.47 -8.56 -17.31
CA GLU A 223 8.52 -9.07 -18.30
C GLU A 223 8.22 -10.55 -18.08
N ASP A 224 6.97 -10.94 -18.32
CA ASP A 224 6.55 -12.34 -18.32
C ASP A 224 6.49 -12.85 -19.76
N ALA A 225 7.60 -13.43 -20.24
CA ALA A 225 7.72 -13.89 -21.62
C ALA A 225 6.61 -14.89 -22.01
N LEU A 226 6.14 -15.72 -21.09
CA LEU A 226 5.04 -16.65 -21.34
C LEU A 226 3.72 -15.89 -21.48
N ALA A 227 3.45 -14.91 -20.61
CA ALA A 227 2.28 -14.04 -20.76
C ALA A 227 2.29 -13.28 -22.08
N ASN A 228 3.43 -12.68 -22.45
CA ASN A 228 3.60 -11.93 -23.69
C ASN A 228 3.42 -12.84 -24.92
N ARG A 229 3.82 -14.12 -24.85
CA ARG A 229 3.54 -15.12 -25.91
C ARG A 229 2.06 -15.50 -25.96
N LEU A 230 1.43 -15.75 -24.81
CA LEU A 230 0.00 -16.10 -24.75
C LEU A 230 -0.88 -14.97 -25.30
N ARG A 231 -0.59 -13.69 -24.98
CA ARG A 231 -1.30 -12.54 -25.56
C ARG A 231 -1.19 -12.49 -27.07
N ARG A 232 0.03 -12.68 -27.61
CA ARG A 232 0.27 -12.70 -29.07
C ARG A 232 -0.47 -13.84 -29.79
N LEU A 233 -0.61 -15.01 -29.15
CA LEU A 233 -1.20 -16.19 -29.78
C LEU A 233 -2.73 -16.27 -29.64
N LEU A 234 -3.28 -15.89 -28.48
CA LEU A 234 -4.69 -16.10 -28.15
C LEU A 234 -5.53 -14.83 -28.23
N GLY A 235 -4.89 -13.67 -28.37
CA GLY A 235 -5.53 -12.36 -28.22
C GLY A 235 -5.78 -12.00 -26.74
N GLU A 236 -6.03 -10.71 -26.49
CA GLU A 236 -6.10 -10.13 -25.15
C GLU A 236 -7.17 -10.78 -24.27
N GLU A 237 -8.39 -10.91 -24.78
CA GLU A 237 -9.55 -11.38 -24.01
C GLU A 237 -9.41 -12.82 -23.53
N ARG A 238 -8.81 -13.69 -24.35
CA ARG A 238 -8.61 -15.11 -24.01
C ARG A 238 -7.34 -15.32 -23.19
N ALA A 239 -6.30 -14.52 -23.44
CA ALA A 239 -5.03 -14.65 -22.75
C ALA A 239 -5.13 -14.13 -21.30
N HIS A 240 -5.83 -13.02 -21.06
CA HIS A 240 -5.92 -12.40 -19.74
C HIS A 240 -6.33 -13.36 -18.60
N PRO A 241 -7.46 -14.10 -18.68
CA PRO A 241 -7.87 -15.00 -17.59
C PRO A 241 -6.86 -16.13 -17.37
N LEU A 242 -6.24 -16.64 -18.44
CA LEU A 242 -5.21 -17.70 -18.36
C LEU A 242 -3.95 -17.18 -17.68
N ILE A 243 -3.46 -16.01 -18.09
CA ILE A 243 -2.27 -15.36 -17.53
C ILE A 243 -2.49 -15.04 -16.06
N ARG A 244 -3.64 -14.45 -15.72
CA ARG A 244 -4.01 -14.11 -14.34
C ARG A 244 -4.09 -15.36 -13.47
N ARG A 245 -4.79 -16.43 -13.92
CA ARG A 245 -4.87 -17.71 -13.19
C ARG A 245 -3.49 -18.34 -12.99
N LYS A 246 -2.64 -18.33 -14.01
CA LYS A 246 -1.25 -18.84 -13.94
C LYS A 246 -0.44 -18.07 -12.89
N ASN A 247 -0.48 -16.74 -12.92
CA ASN A 247 0.31 -15.92 -11.99
C ASN A 247 -0.21 -16.01 -10.55
N ILE A 248 -1.53 -16.08 -10.33
CA ILE A 248 -2.10 -16.38 -9.01
C ILE A 248 -1.60 -17.75 -8.51
N ALA A 249 -1.68 -18.79 -9.34
CA ALA A 249 -1.23 -20.12 -8.97
C ALA A 249 0.27 -20.18 -8.65
N LYS A 250 1.10 -19.48 -9.43
CA LYS A 250 2.55 -19.34 -9.17
C LYS A 250 2.82 -18.67 -7.84
N SER A 251 2.20 -17.52 -7.55
CA SER A 251 2.38 -16.80 -6.29
C SER A 251 1.93 -17.63 -5.09
N GLN A 252 0.80 -18.33 -5.20
CA GLN A 252 0.31 -19.24 -4.17
C GLN A 252 1.26 -20.43 -3.94
N PHE A 253 1.82 -20.99 -5.01
CA PHE A 253 2.81 -22.06 -4.91
C PHE A 253 4.07 -21.60 -4.17
N ILE A 254 4.62 -20.44 -4.56
CA ILE A 254 5.82 -19.86 -3.93
C ILE A 254 5.57 -19.61 -2.44
N TRP A 255 4.46 -18.95 -2.09
CA TRP A 255 4.11 -18.67 -0.70
C TRP A 255 3.95 -19.97 0.12
N ARG A 256 3.20 -20.96 -0.41
CA ARG A 256 3.03 -22.26 0.26
C ARG A 256 4.34 -23.01 0.44
N PHE A 257 5.25 -22.94 -0.53
CA PHE A 257 6.57 -23.54 -0.43
C PHE A 257 7.40 -22.89 0.68
N CYS A 258 7.39 -21.55 0.76
CA CYS A 258 8.06 -20.81 1.83
C CYS A 258 7.50 -21.15 3.22
N GLN A 259 6.17 -21.20 3.38
CA GLN A 259 5.57 -21.55 4.68
C GLN A 259 5.78 -23.02 5.08
N ARG A 260 5.76 -23.96 4.13
CA ARG A 260 5.89 -25.41 4.44
C ARG A 260 7.35 -25.86 4.57
N HIS A 261 8.27 -25.21 3.87
CA HIS A 261 9.69 -25.58 3.84
C HIS A 261 10.59 -24.35 4.00
N PRO A 262 10.49 -23.61 5.12
CA PRO A 262 11.19 -22.33 5.30
C PRO A 262 12.71 -22.44 5.15
N GLU A 263 13.34 -23.50 5.68
CA GLU A 263 14.79 -23.69 5.57
C GLU A 263 15.26 -23.93 4.12
N ARG A 264 14.49 -24.71 3.34
CA ARG A 264 14.81 -24.94 1.93
C ARG A 264 14.61 -23.67 1.11
N ALA A 265 13.55 -22.92 1.40
CA ALA A 265 13.31 -21.63 0.76
C ALA A 265 14.43 -20.63 1.08
N ARG A 266 14.86 -20.55 2.34
CA ARG A 266 16.00 -19.73 2.77
C ARG A 266 17.29 -20.10 2.02
N ALA A 267 17.62 -21.39 1.97
CA ALA A 267 18.80 -21.88 1.26
C ALA A 267 18.76 -21.54 -0.24
N LEU A 268 17.59 -21.66 -0.88
CA LEU A 268 17.41 -21.29 -2.29
C LEU A 268 17.59 -19.79 -2.51
N ILE A 269 16.96 -18.94 -1.68
CA ILE A 269 17.10 -17.47 -1.79
C ILE A 269 18.56 -17.06 -1.60
N ARG A 270 19.23 -17.61 -0.58
CA ARG A 270 20.65 -17.37 -0.33
C ARG A 270 21.49 -17.75 -1.55
N TRP A 271 21.28 -18.94 -2.12
CA TRP A 271 21.99 -19.40 -3.31
C TRP A 271 21.80 -18.46 -4.50
N VAL A 272 20.56 -18.01 -4.75
CA VAL A 272 20.27 -17.02 -5.82
C VAL A 272 21.04 -15.72 -5.57
N ASN A 273 21.02 -15.21 -4.35
CA ASN A 273 21.70 -13.96 -3.98
C ASN A 273 23.21 -14.08 -4.15
N THR A 274 23.83 -15.17 -3.68
CA THR A 274 25.27 -15.45 -3.88
C THR A 274 25.64 -15.47 -5.36
N LYS A 275 24.82 -16.07 -6.23
CA LYS A 275 25.08 -16.10 -7.69
C LYS A 275 24.91 -14.73 -8.36
N GLN A 276 24.16 -13.84 -7.75
CA GLN A 276 23.93 -12.48 -8.24
C GLN A 276 24.90 -11.45 -7.63
N LEU A 277 25.68 -11.78 -6.62
CA LEU A 277 26.59 -10.83 -5.98
C LEU A 277 28.04 -11.06 -6.45
N PRO A 278 28.92 -10.06 -6.30
CA PRO A 278 30.35 -10.27 -6.50
C PRO A 278 30.90 -11.44 -5.70
N GLU A 279 31.96 -12.06 -6.20
CA GLU A 279 32.67 -13.10 -5.44
C GLU A 279 33.19 -12.53 -4.12
N GLY A 280 32.98 -13.27 -3.03
CA GLY A 280 33.37 -12.85 -1.68
C GLY A 280 32.44 -11.85 -0.98
N TYR A 281 31.34 -11.41 -1.61
CA TYR A 281 30.39 -10.49 -0.96
C TYR A 281 29.77 -11.14 0.29
N PRO A 282 29.66 -10.45 1.43
CA PRO A 282 29.17 -11.01 2.69
C PRO A 282 27.64 -11.20 2.71
N VAL A 283 27.16 -12.19 1.94
CA VAL A 283 25.73 -12.49 1.77
C VAL A 283 25.04 -12.82 3.09
N ASP A 284 25.73 -13.55 3.97
CA ASP A 284 25.20 -13.96 5.27
C ASP A 284 25.04 -12.81 6.27
N GLU A 285 25.71 -11.68 6.02
CA GLU A 285 25.56 -10.45 6.80
C GLU A 285 24.45 -9.56 6.24
N HIS A 286 24.40 -9.41 4.90
CA HIS A 286 23.55 -8.40 4.26
C HIS A 286 22.21 -8.93 3.72
N PHE A 287 22.04 -10.25 3.55
CA PHE A 287 20.85 -10.83 2.93
C PHE A 287 20.28 -12.04 3.69
N ASN A 288 20.60 -12.15 4.99
CA ASN A 288 20.19 -13.28 5.84
C ASN A 288 19.37 -12.79 7.05
N PRO A 289 18.07 -12.50 6.87
CA PRO A 289 17.22 -11.98 7.93
C PRO A 289 16.95 -13.00 9.06
N PRO A 290 16.64 -12.56 10.30
CA PRO A 290 16.39 -13.45 11.44
C PRO A 290 14.99 -14.11 11.43
N TYR A 291 14.24 -14.02 10.33
CA TYR A 291 12.88 -14.54 10.17
C TYR A 291 12.76 -15.43 8.92
N GLY A 292 11.68 -16.18 8.79
CA GLY A 292 11.42 -17.07 7.65
C GLY A 292 10.97 -16.31 6.39
N PRO A 293 11.21 -16.83 5.18
CA PRO A 293 10.69 -16.21 3.96
C PRO A 293 9.16 -16.08 4.01
N TRP A 294 8.64 -14.89 3.66
CA TRP A 294 7.21 -14.50 3.75
C TRP A 294 6.63 -14.23 5.15
N ASP A 295 7.38 -14.40 6.24
CA ASP A 295 6.98 -13.86 7.56
C ASP A 295 6.91 -12.32 7.55
N GLN A 296 7.71 -11.72 6.65
CA GLN A 296 7.62 -10.34 6.20
C GLN A 296 7.68 -10.30 4.66
N ARG A 297 7.40 -9.14 4.07
CA ARG A 297 7.28 -9.01 2.60
C ARG A 297 8.64 -9.24 1.97
N LEU A 298 8.72 -10.15 1.01
CA LEU A 298 9.89 -10.28 0.17
C LEU A 298 10.02 -9.04 -0.73
N CYS A 299 11.26 -8.59 -0.92
CA CYS A 299 11.59 -7.50 -1.81
C CYS A 299 11.89 -8.04 -3.22
N ALA A 300 11.11 -7.59 -4.21
CA ALA A 300 11.30 -7.97 -5.60
C ALA A 300 12.22 -6.94 -6.29
N VAL A 301 13.28 -7.41 -6.94
CA VAL A 301 14.23 -6.55 -7.68
C VAL A 301 14.16 -6.86 -9.18
N PRO A 302 13.52 -6.00 -10.00
CA PRO A 302 13.29 -6.26 -11.42
C PRO A 302 14.59 -6.45 -12.20
N ASN A 303 14.66 -7.57 -12.92
CA ASN A 303 15.83 -8.06 -13.63
C ASN A 303 17.09 -8.20 -12.74
N GLY A 304 16.97 -8.12 -11.41
CA GLY A 304 18.10 -8.03 -10.50
C GLY A 304 18.84 -6.69 -10.55
N ASP A 305 18.13 -5.58 -10.75
CA ASP A 305 18.69 -4.21 -10.76
C ASP A 305 19.59 -3.91 -9.56
N LEU A 306 19.12 -4.14 -8.33
CA LEU A 306 19.94 -3.95 -7.12
C LEU A 306 21.25 -4.74 -7.18
N PHE A 307 21.19 -6.01 -7.59
CA PHE A 307 22.38 -6.86 -7.69
C PHE A 307 23.33 -6.39 -8.79
N ARG A 308 22.81 -5.91 -9.93
CA ARG A 308 23.65 -5.31 -11.00
C ARG A 308 24.39 -4.09 -10.48
N THR A 309 23.70 -3.21 -9.77
CA THR A 309 24.29 -1.99 -9.18
C THR A 309 25.39 -2.34 -8.19
N ILE A 310 25.19 -3.33 -7.32
CA ILE A 310 26.24 -3.80 -6.39
C ILE A 310 27.43 -4.38 -7.16
N ARG A 311 27.21 -5.18 -8.20
CA ARG A 311 28.29 -5.72 -9.04
C ARG A 311 29.06 -4.65 -9.80
N ALA A 312 28.41 -3.55 -10.16
CA ALA A 312 29.06 -2.41 -10.81
C ALA A 312 29.92 -1.58 -9.83
N GLY A 313 29.80 -1.80 -8.53
CA GLY A 313 30.50 -1.03 -7.50
C GLY A 313 29.93 0.36 -7.25
N THR A 314 28.78 0.70 -7.85
CA THR A 314 28.11 1.99 -7.65
C THR A 314 27.20 2.01 -6.42
N ALA A 315 26.98 0.85 -5.79
CA ALA A 315 26.30 0.75 -4.51
C ALA A 315 26.82 -0.40 -3.64
N GLU A 316 26.61 -0.28 -2.34
CA GLU A 316 26.87 -1.33 -1.35
C GLU A 316 25.71 -1.46 -0.35
N VAL A 317 25.64 -2.59 0.35
CA VAL A 317 24.77 -2.78 1.51
C VAL A 317 25.62 -2.85 2.76
N VAL A 318 25.23 -2.15 3.81
CA VAL A 318 25.86 -2.18 5.13
C VAL A 318 24.83 -2.60 6.17
N THR A 319 25.09 -3.68 6.90
CA THR A 319 24.25 -4.12 8.01
C THR A 319 24.86 -3.63 9.31
N ASP A 320 24.32 -2.55 9.87
CA ASP A 320 24.80 -1.98 11.13
C ASP A 320 23.75 -1.08 11.78
N ARG A 321 24.10 -0.49 12.91
CA ARG A 321 23.28 0.43 13.68
C ARG A 321 23.91 1.82 13.69
N ILE A 322 23.06 2.84 13.71
CA ILE A 322 23.46 4.24 13.76
C ILE A 322 23.84 4.58 15.19
N ALA A 323 25.06 5.04 15.41
CA ALA A 323 25.48 5.64 16.68
C ALA A 323 25.07 7.12 16.72
N THR A 324 25.46 7.89 15.71
CA THR A 324 25.08 9.30 15.57
C THR A 324 25.30 9.81 14.15
N PHE A 325 24.61 10.86 13.75
CA PHE A 325 24.91 11.63 12.55
C PHE A 325 26.07 12.58 12.84
N THR A 326 26.92 12.76 11.84
CA THR A 326 28.04 13.71 11.86
C THR A 326 27.76 14.83 10.88
N GLU A 327 28.64 15.82 10.82
CA GLU A 327 28.55 16.93 9.88
C GLU A 327 28.63 16.46 8.41
N THR A 328 29.22 15.28 8.18
CA THR A 328 29.55 14.75 6.84
C THR A 328 28.98 13.36 6.53
N GLY A 329 28.19 12.78 7.44
CA GLY A 329 27.67 11.43 7.24
C GLY A 329 27.01 10.80 8.47
N VAL A 330 27.17 9.49 8.59
CA VAL A 330 26.57 8.66 9.65
C VAL A 330 27.66 7.79 10.29
N LEU A 331 27.91 7.99 11.58
CA LEU A 331 28.77 7.12 12.37
C LEU A 331 27.97 5.90 12.85
N LEU A 332 28.49 4.71 12.59
CA LEU A 332 27.89 3.45 12.99
C LEU A 332 28.41 2.98 14.36
N GLU A 333 27.66 2.09 15.03
CA GLU A 333 28.06 1.48 16.31
C GLU A 333 29.36 0.66 16.17
N SER A 334 29.69 0.15 14.97
CA SER A 334 30.98 -0.50 14.67
C SER A 334 32.18 0.46 14.64
N GLY A 335 31.95 1.77 14.64
CA GLY A 335 32.98 2.80 14.45
C GLY A 335 33.25 3.16 12.99
N ARG A 336 32.63 2.46 12.01
CA ARG A 336 32.68 2.88 10.60
C ARG A 336 31.85 4.16 10.42
N GLU A 337 32.42 5.14 9.72
CA GLU A 337 31.67 6.32 9.26
C GLU A 337 31.26 6.13 7.79
N LEU A 338 29.99 6.36 7.50
CA LEU A 338 29.43 6.37 6.15
C LEU A 338 29.33 7.83 5.67
N PRO A 339 30.23 8.29 4.80
CA PRO A 339 30.15 9.65 4.29
C PRO A 339 28.92 9.82 3.38
N ALA A 340 28.22 10.92 3.55
CA ALA A 340 27.00 11.22 2.80
C ALA A 340 26.92 12.71 2.45
N ASP A 341 26.49 12.99 1.24
CA ASP A 341 26.08 14.34 0.84
C ASP A 341 24.54 14.45 0.89
N VAL A 342 23.83 13.33 0.81
CA VAL A 342 22.37 13.21 0.95
C VAL A 342 22.03 11.98 1.79
N ILE A 343 21.07 12.10 2.71
CA ILE A 343 20.57 10.97 3.49
C ILE A 343 19.07 10.78 3.19
N VAL A 344 18.68 9.55 2.89
CA VAL A 344 17.28 9.18 2.62
C VAL A 344 16.77 8.24 3.71
N THR A 345 15.74 8.65 4.46
CA THR A 345 15.15 7.85 5.54
C THR A 345 14.02 6.98 4.99
N ALA A 346 14.36 5.89 4.30
CA ALA A 346 13.42 4.88 3.82
C ALA A 346 12.89 3.98 4.96
N THR A 347 12.42 4.61 6.04
CA THR A 347 12.11 3.99 7.34
C THR A 347 10.65 3.58 7.50
N GLY A 348 9.84 3.76 6.45
CA GLY A 348 8.50 3.21 6.33
C GLY A 348 7.40 4.20 6.67
N LEU A 349 6.27 3.67 7.15
CA LEU A 349 5.00 4.40 7.22
C LEU A 349 4.48 4.45 8.66
N ASN A 350 3.69 5.49 8.95
CA ASN A 350 2.81 5.51 10.11
C ASN A 350 1.48 4.87 9.71
N VAL A 351 1.13 3.76 10.35
CA VAL A 351 -0.13 3.07 10.09
C VAL A 351 -1.27 3.91 10.63
N GLN A 352 -2.33 4.05 9.83
CA GLN A 352 -3.54 4.75 10.20
C GLN A 352 -4.72 4.03 9.55
N ALA A 353 -5.60 3.49 10.39
CA ALA A 353 -6.82 2.87 9.91
C ALA A 353 -7.78 3.93 9.37
N PHE A 354 -8.44 3.61 8.27
CA PHE A 354 -9.58 4.36 7.73
C PHE A 354 -9.32 5.86 7.53
N GLY A 355 -8.08 6.25 7.17
CA GLY A 355 -7.72 7.65 6.98
C GLY A 355 -7.79 8.52 8.24
N GLY A 356 -7.90 7.93 9.43
CA GLY A 356 -7.98 8.68 10.69
C GLY A 356 -9.35 9.27 10.99
N ILE A 357 -10.39 8.86 10.26
CA ILE A 357 -11.76 9.33 10.46
C ILE A 357 -12.26 8.95 11.86
N ARG A 358 -12.77 9.93 12.60
CA ARG A 358 -13.49 9.67 13.86
C ARG A 358 -14.88 9.12 13.57
N LEU A 359 -15.13 7.87 13.97
CA LEU A 359 -16.43 7.21 13.79
C LEU A 359 -17.24 7.25 15.08
N THR A 360 -18.53 7.57 14.97
CA THR A 360 -19.50 7.43 16.08
C THR A 360 -20.76 6.70 15.63
N VAL A 361 -21.40 5.97 16.55
CA VAL A 361 -22.67 5.28 16.36
C VAL A 361 -23.60 5.72 17.48
N ASP A 362 -24.69 6.39 17.14
CA ASP A 362 -25.69 6.89 18.10
C ASP A 362 -25.07 7.74 19.24
N GLY A 363 -24.07 8.55 18.89
CA GLY A 363 -23.33 9.42 19.80
C GLY A 363 -22.17 8.75 20.57
N ALA A 364 -22.02 7.43 20.49
CA ALA A 364 -20.90 6.71 21.10
C ALA A 364 -19.72 6.59 20.13
N GLU A 365 -18.50 6.84 20.60
CA GLU A 365 -17.28 6.67 19.80
C GLU A 365 -16.99 5.20 19.49
N VAL A 366 -16.66 4.91 18.23
CA VAL A 366 -16.22 3.57 17.81
C VAL A 366 -14.75 3.42 18.14
N ARG A 367 -14.45 2.66 19.19
CA ARG A 367 -13.07 2.28 19.52
C ARG A 367 -12.63 1.09 18.67
N LEU A 368 -11.83 1.37 17.64
CA LEU A 368 -11.37 0.34 16.69
C LEU A 368 -10.81 -0.93 17.34
N PRO A 369 -9.98 -0.88 18.41
CA PRO A 369 -9.42 -2.09 19.03
C PRO A 369 -10.46 -3.02 19.69
N GLU A 370 -11.68 -2.54 19.90
CA GLU A 370 -12.82 -3.30 20.44
C GLU A 370 -13.71 -3.87 19.33
N THR A 371 -13.46 -3.48 18.07
CA THR A 371 -14.18 -4.01 16.92
C THR A 371 -13.51 -5.24 16.35
N VAL A 372 -14.32 -6.10 15.74
CA VAL A 372 -13.88 -7.29 15.02
C VAL A 372 -14.22 -7.15 13.54
N ALA A 373 -13.22 -7.40 12.70
CA ALA A 373 -13.34 -7.38 11.25
C ALA A 373 -14.21 -8.53 10.74
N PHE A 374 -15.33 -8.20 10.11
CA PHE A 374 -16.17 -9.17 9.40
C PHE A 374 -15.74 -9.27 7.94
N LYS A 375 -15.30 -10.47 7.54
CA LYS A 375 -14.82 -10.79 6.17
C LYS A 375 -13.74 -9.84 5.63
N GLY A 376 -13.02 -9.16 6.52
CA GLY A 376 -12.04 -8.13 6.17
C GLY A 376 -12.60 -6.94 5.38
N MET A 377 -13.90 -6.65 5.55
CA MET A 377 -14.65 -5.61 4.84
C MET A 377 -15.49 -4.72 5.76
N MET A 378 -16.02 -5.22 6.88
CA MET A 378 -16.88 -4.45 7.80
C MET A 378 -16.36 -4.57 9.24
N LEU A 379 -16.84 -3.71 10.13
CA LEU A 379 -16.51 -3.73 11.56
C LEU A 379 -17.72 -4.11 12.39
N SER A 380 -17.53 -4.99 13.39
CA SER A 380 -18.59 -5.37 14.32
C SER A 380 -19.17 -4.14 15.02
N GLY A 381 -20.49 -4.07 15.11
CA GLY A 381 -21.19 -2.97 15.78
C GLY A 381 -21.20 -1.64 15.02
N VAL A 382 -20.61 -1.55 13.82
CA VAL A 382 -20.61 -0.34 12.98
C VAL A 382 -21.54 -0.56 11.77
N PRO A 383 -22.76 0.01 11.77
CA PRO A 383 -23.73 -0.22 10.71
C PRO A 383 -23.32 0.45 9.40
N ASN A 384 -23.63 -0.18 8.26
CA ASN A 384 -23.44 0.39 6.92
C ASN A 384 -22.04 1.02 6.67
N PHE A 385 -21.01 0.48 7.31
CA PHE A 385 -19.62 0.87 7.11
C PHE A 385 -18.84 -0.29 6.52
N ALA A 386 -18.26 -0.05 5.34
CA ALA A 386 -17.35 -0.97 4.69
C ALA A 386 -15.99 -0.30 4.48
N TYR A 387 -14.92 -1.09 4.41
CA TYR A 387 -13.57 -0.60 4.14
C TYR A 387 -12.83 -1.53 3.19
N ALA A 388 -11.81 -0.99 2.51
CA ALA A 388 -11.03 -1.72 1.50
C ALA A 388 -9.54 -1.82 1.89
N ILE A 389 -9.13 -3.01 2.34
CA ILE A 389 -7.72 -3.35 2.61
C ILE A 389 -7.37 -4.62 1.85
N GLY A 390 -6.31 -4.58 1.04
CA GLY A 390 -5.82 -5.68 0.21
C GLY A 390 -5.15 -6.83 0.99
N TYR A 391 -4.61 -7.80 0.25
CA TYR A 391 -3.76 -8.84 0.85
C TYR A 391 -2.36 -8.31 1.18
N THR A 392 -1.77 -8.79 2.27
CA THR A 392 -0.36 -8.51 2.63
C THR A 392 0.62 -9.40 1.84
N ASN A 393 0.19 -10.62 1.50
CA ASN A 393 0.96 -11.69 0.86
C ASN A 393 0.59 -11.94 -0.61
N SER A 394 -0.25 -11.10 -1.21
CA SER A 394 -0.70 -11.22 -2.60
C SER A 394 -1.05 -9.85 -3.15
N SER A 395 -1.31 -9.76 -4.46
CA SER A 395 -1.63 -8.50 -5.12
C SER A 395 -2.88 -7.85 -4.54
N TRP A 396 -2.79 -6.54 -4.31
CA TRP A 396 -3.79 -5.76 -3.58
C TRP A 396 -5.21 -5.93 -4.13
N THR A 397 -5.38 -5.79 -5.45
CA THR A 397 -6.68 -5.80 -6.13
C THR A 397 -7.39 -7.15 -6.14
N LEU A 398 -6.70 -8.25 -5.87
CA LEU A 398 -7.34 -9.57 -5.74
C LEU A 398 -8.38 -9.57 -4.62
N LYS A 399 -8.04 -9.00 -3.46
CA LYS A 399 -9.00 -8.88 -2.35
C LYS A 399 -10.02 -7.77 -2.61
N ILE A 400 -9.59 -6.64 -3.19
CA ILE A 400 -10.50 -5.52 -3.47
C ILE A 400 -11.64 -5.95 -4.38
N GLY A 401 -11.37 -6.70 -5.46
CA GLY A 401 -12.42 -7.20 -6.35
C GLY A 401 -13.43 -8.09 -5.62
N LEU A 402 -12.95 -9.09 -4.86
CA LEU A 402 -13.81 -9.99 -4.08
C LEU A 402 -14.67 -9.25 -3.06
N LEU A 403 -14.09 -8.24 -2.42
CA LEU A 403 -14.74 -7.39 -1.45
C LEU A 403 -15.84 -6.55 -2.10
N CYS A 404 -15.56 -5.90 -3.23
CA CYS A 404 -16.53 -5.08 -3.95
C CYS A 404 -17.70 -5.93 -4.47
N GLU A 405 -17.43 -7.12 -5.02
CA GLU A 405 -18.48 -8.07 -5.41
C GLU A 405 -19.32 -8.54 -4.21
N HIS A 406 -18.70 -8.75 -3.05
CA HIS A 406 -19.46 -9.07 -1.85
C HIS A 406 -20.33 -7.90 -1.39
N PHE A 407 -19.81 -6.68 -1.46
CA PHE A 407 -20.51 -5.47 -1.10
C PHE A 407 -21.74 -5.22 -2.00
N THR A 408 -21.60 -5.33 -3.33
CA THR A 408 -22.73 -5.13 -4.25
C THR A 408 -23.82 -6.20 -4.11
N ARG A 409 -23.44 -7.46 -3.81
CA ARG A 409 -24.42 -8.51 -3.45
C ARG A 409 -25.13 -8.22 -2.13
N LEU A 410 -24.43 -7.67 -1.14
CA LEU A 410 -25.04 -7.27 0.13
C LEU A 410 -26.09 -6.16 -0.10
N LEU A 411 -25.75 -5.13 -0.89
CA LEU A 411 -26.70 -4.09 -1.27
C LEU A 411 -27.92 -4.67 -1.98
N THR A 412 -27.72 -5.59 -2.94
CA THR A 412 -28.82 -6.29 -3.63
C THR A 412 -29.71 -7.06 -2.67
N HIS A 413 -29.12 -7.74 -1.68
CA HIS A 413 -29.86 -8.47 -0.66
C HIS A 413 -30.69 -7.50 0.20
N MET A 414 -30.11 -6.37 0.62
CA MET A 414 -30.84 -5.37 1.40
C MET A 414 -32.01 -4.79 0.62
N ASP A 415 -31.82 -4.43 -0.65
CA ASP A 415 -32.88 -3.90 -1.52
C ASP A 415 -34.03 -4.90 -1.66
N ALA A 416 -33.71 -6.18 -1.90
CA ALA A 416 -34.70 -7.24 -2.08
C ALA A 416 -35.54 -7.51 -0.81
N HIS A 417 -35.05 -7.13 0.38
CA HIS A 417 -35.71 -7.37 1.66
C HIS A 417 -36.17 -6.07 2.35
N GLY A 418 -35.97 -4.91 1.71
CA GLY A 418 -36.33 -3.61 2.27
C GLY A 418 -35.53 -3.25 3.53
N HIS A 419 -34.26 -3.66 3.62
CA HIS A 419 -33.39 -3.31 4.74
C HIS A 419 -32.68 -1.98 4.51
N ASP A 420 -32.71 -1.10 5.50
CA ASP A 420 -32.00 0.18 5.51
C ASP A 420 -30.59 0.08 6.13
N SER A 421 -30.38 -0.91 6.99
CA SER A 421 -29.18 -1.06 7.78
C SER A 421 -28.74 -2.51 7.94
N VAL A 422 -27.43 -2.71 8.00
CA VAL A 422 -26.80 -3.99 8.33
C VAL A 422 -25.57 -3.74 9.20
N ARG A 423 -25.42 -4.55 10.24
CA ARG A 423 -24.26 -4.53 11.13
C ARG A 423 -23.81 -5.96 11.43
N PRO A 424 -22.52 -6.29 11.29
CA PRO A 424 -22.02 -7.56 11.78
C PRO A 424 -21.97 -7.52 13.31
N VAL A 425 -22.28 -8.66 13.92
CA VAL A 425 -22.16 -8.88 15.37
C VAL A 425 -21.35 -10.14 15.59
N PRO A 426 -20.41 -10.17 16.55
CA PRO A 426 -19.78 -11.41 16.97
C PRO A 426 -20.86 -12.38 17.47
N ARG A 427 -20.74 -13.66 17.12
CA ARG A 427 -21.69 -14.68 17.57
C ARG A 427 -21.63 -14.85 19.10
N ASP A 428 -20.41 -14.85 19.63
CA ASP A 428 -20.09 -15.02 21.04
C ASP A 428 -19.21 -13.86 21.49
N ALA A 429 -19.43 -13.32 22.70
CA ALA A 429 -18.63 -12.22 23.24
C ALA A 429 -17.17 -12.61 23.45
N ASP A 430 -16.92 -13.88 23.77
CA ASP A 430 -15.59 -14.44 24.04
C ASP A 430 -14.96 -15.11 22.80
N MET A 431 -15.45 -14.80 21.60
CA MET A 431 -14.90 -15.36 20.36
C MET A 431 -13.39 -15.10 20.30
N PRO A 432 -12.54 -16.14 20.11
CA PRO A 432 -11.11 -15.96 19.96
C PRO A 432 -10.80 -14.98 18.82
N THR A 433 -9.83 -14.10 19.07
CA THR A 433 -9.41 -13.06 18.11
C THR A 433 -7.93 -13.11 17.85
N ARG A 434 -7.53 -12.65 16.66
CA ARG A 434 -6.15 -12.45 16.22
C ARG A 434 -5.92 -10.98 15.84
N PRO A 435 -4.64 -10.53 15.76
CA PRO A 435 -4.31 -9.20 15.24
C PRO A 435 -4.90 -8.96 13.85
N PHE A 436 -5.31 -7.73 13.54
CA PHE A 436 -5.97 -7.36 12.26
C PHE A 436 -5.25 -7.87 11.00
N LEU A 437 -3.93 -7.74 11.01
CA LEU A 437 -3.03 -8.10 9.93
C LEU A 437 -1.98 -9.01 10.54
N ASP A 438 -2.07 -10.30 10.20
CA ASP A 438 -1.13 -11.32 10.66
C ASP A 438 0.17 -11.24 9.83
N PHE A 439 0.97 -10.20 10.10
CA PHE A 439 2.18 -9.90 9.34
C PHE A 439 3.26 -9.29 10.23
N GLY A 440 4.43 -9.93 10.28
CA GLY A 440 5.50 -9.61 11.24
C GLY A 440 6.25 -8.29 10.99
N ALA A 441 5.79 -7.44 10.07
CA ALA A 441 6.50 -6.23 9.70
C ALA A 441 6.52 -5.20 10.86
N GLY A 442 7.69 -4.63 11.12
CA GLY A 442 7.89 -3.73 12.27
C GLY A 442 6.98 -2.50 12.29
N TYR A 443 6.54 -2.00 11.13
CA TYR A 443 5.61 -0.87 11.06
C TYR A 443 4.18 -1.22 11.47
N LEU A 444 3.73 -2.46 11.25
CA LEU A 444 2.42 -2.92 11.72
C LEU A 444 2.43 -3.16 13.23
N ARG A 445 3.51 -3.76 13.75
CA ARG A 445 3.66 -4.06 15.18
C ARG A 445 3.52 -2.82 16.07
N ARG A 446 3.99 -1.65 15.60
CA ARG A 446 3.88 -0.37 16.35
C ARG A 446 2.45 0.14 16.51
N SER A 447 1.52 -0.34 15.69
CA SER A 447 0.14 0.16 15.66
C SER A 447 -0.89 -0.92 15.94
N MET A 448 -0.47 -2.13 16.31
CA MET A 448 -1.38 -3.26 16.54
C MET A 448 -2.50 -2.94 17.53
N ASP A 449 -2.19 -2.23 18.61
CA ASP A 449 -3.15 -1.89 19.67
C ASP A 449 -4.16 -0.80 19.27
N SER A 450 -3.96 -0.17 18.10
CA SER A 450 -4.86 0.86 17.54
C SER A 450 -5.76 0.34 16.42
N LEU A 451 -5.54 -0.89 15.97
CA LEU A 451 -6.27 -1.50 14.85
C LEU A 451 -7.41 -2.40 15.34
N PRO A 452 -8.42 -2.67 14.49
CA PRO A 452 -9.42 -3.70 14.75
C PRO A 452 -8.82 -5.08 15.01
N ARG A 453 -9.60 -5.99 15.60
CA ARG A 453 -9.21 -7.41 15.67
C ARG A 453 -9.83 -8.18 14.51
N GLN A 454 -9.39 -9.40 14.26
CA GLN A 454 -10.08 -10.34 13.38
C GLN A 454 -10.43 -11.62 14.13
N GLY A 455 -11.45 -12.35 13.66
CA GLY A 455 -11.76 -13.68 14.20
C GLY A 455 -10.67 -14.71 13.88
N ASP A 456 -10.64 -15.78 14.67
CA ASP A 456 -9.68 -16.89 14.57
C ASP A 456 -9.83 -17.78 13.32
#